data_AF-B4Y0Z3-F1
#
_entry.id   AF-B4Y0Z3-F1
#
_cell.length_a   1.000
_cell.length_b   1.000
_cell.length_c   1.000
_cell.angle_alpha   90.00
_cell.angle_beta   90.00
_cell.angle_gamma   90.00
#
_symmetry.space_group_name_H-M   'P 1'
#
loop_
_entity.id
_entity.type
_entity.pdbx_description
1 polymer ?
#
loop_
_entity_poly.entity_id
_entity_poly.type
_entity_poly.pdbx_seq_one_letter_code
_entity_poly.pdbx_strand_id
1 'polypeptide(L)'
;NSRRTLLVLTERFLQDRWCLWEFQVAHQQAVTDQAYRLIIVIMDDLQLEACDDIMDLKQYLKANKYLLWGELLFWDKVRQAVPPRDAQGEDDGEEGEGGGSDDNESDYEDNEHLA
;
A
#
# COMPACT_ATOMS: atom_id res chain seq x y z
N ASN A 1 -5.92 8.69 8.18
CA ASN A 1 -5.27 7.61 7.41
C ASN A 1 -3.77 7.84 7.33
N SER A 2 -2.99 6.90 7.86
CA SER A 2 -1.54 6.91 7.67
C SER A 2 -1.19 6.50 6.24
N ARG A 3 -0.12 7.09 5.67
CA ARG A 3 0.34 6.75 4.31
C ARG A 3 1.37 5.63 4.30
N ARG A 4 2.10 5.41 5.40
CA ARG A 4 2.97 4.25 5.66
C ARG A 4 2.97 4.02 7.17
N THR A 5 3.04 2.77 7.59
CA THR A 5 3.17 2.37 8.99
C THR A 5 4.58 1.87 9.22
N LEU A 6 5.26 2.40 10.23
CA LEU A 6 6.59 1.92 10.61
C LEU A 6 6.43 1.00 11.82
N LEU A 7 6.84 -0.26 11.67
CA LEU A 7 6.82 -1.27 12.73
C LEU A 7 8.23 -1.43 13.27
N VAL A 8 8.42 -1.16 14.55
CA VAL A 8 9.71 -1.36 15.23
C VAL A 8 9.63 -2.66 16.04
N LEU A 9 10.42 -3.65 15.63
CA LEU A 9 10.54 -4.93 16.31
C LEU A 9 11.63 -4.84 17.37
N THR A 10 11.25 -5.11 18.61
CA THR A 10 12.12 -5.19 19.79
C THR A 10 11.95 -6.57 20.43
N GLU A 11 12.85 -6.96 21.33
CA GLU A 11 12.72 -8.23 22.05
C GLU A 11 11.41 -8.28 22.85
N ARG A 12 11.05 -7.17 23.50
CA ARG A 12 9.79 -7.03 24.25
C ARG A 12 8.55 -7.23 23.38
N PHE A 13 8.58 -6.74 22.14
CA PHE A 13 7.47 -6.92 21.20
C PHE A 13 7.23 -8.40 20.88
N LEU A 14 8.29 -9.20 20.74
CA LEU A 14 8.17 -10.65 20.50
C LEU A 14 7.74 -11.43 21.76
N GLN A 15 8.11 -10.94 22.94
CA GLN A 15 7.73 -11.57 24.22
C GLN A 15 6.25 -11.33 24.59
N ASP A 16 5.66 -10.21 24.15
CA ASP A 16 4.29 -9.86 24.47
C ASP A 16 3.30 -10.41 23.41
N ARG A 17 2.55 -11.45 23.80
CA ARG A 17 1.52 -12.05 22.94
C ARG A 17 0.39 -11.09 22.59
N TRP A 18 0.13 -10.09 23.41
CA TRP A 18 -0.88 -9.07 23.09
C TRP A 18 -0.40 -8.20 21.91
N CYS A 19 0.87 -7.76 21.94
CA CYS A 19 1.46 -6.99 20.84
C CYS A 19 1.46 -7.78 19.52
N LEU A 20 1.82 -9.08 19.57
CA LEU A 20 1.77 -9.95 18.39
C LEU A 20 0.34 -10.12 17.85
N TRP A 21 -0.64 -10.28 18.74
CA TRP A 21 -2.03 -10.43 18.36
C TRP A 21 -2.59 -9.14 17.73
N GLU A 22 -2.34 -7.98 18.33
CA GLU A 22 -2.73 -6.69 17.75
C GLU A 22 -2.11 -6.50 16.37
N PHE A 23 -0.84 -6.88 16.20
CA PHE A 23 -0.19 -6.88 14.89
C PHE A 23 -0.89 -7.79 13.89
N GLN A 24 -1.23 -9.04 14.25
CA GLN A 24 -1.93 -9.97 13.36
C GLN A 24 -3.29 -9.41 12.91
N VAL A 25 -4.07 -8.84 13.84
CA VAL A 25 -5.38 -8.25 13.55
C VAL A 25 -5.24 -7.03 12.64
N ALA A 26 -4.33 -6.10 12.99
CA ALA A 26 -4.05 -4.94 12.16
C ALA A 26 -3.51 -5.34 10.78
N HIS A 27 -2.74 -6.43 10.73
CA HIS A 27 -2.22 -6.95 9.49
C HIS A 27 -3.32 -7.45 8.57
N GLN A 28 -4.19 -8.32 9.08
CA GLN A 28 -5.32 -8.85 8.31
C GLN A 28 -6.17 -7.71 7.75
N GLN A 29 -6.44 -6.69 8.57
CA GLN A 29 -7.15 -5.50 8.12
C GLN A 29 -6.41 -4.76 6.99
N ALA A 30 -5.10 -4.55 7.14
CA ALA A 30 -4.29 -3.86 6.12
C ALA A 30 -4.18 -4.65 4.80
N VAL A 31 -4.23 -5.99 4.85
CA VAL A 31 -4.30 -6.86 3.66
C VAL A 31 -5.60 -6.61 2.89
N THR A 32 -6.72 -6.65 3.61
CA THR A 32 -8.06 -6.44 3.05
C THR A 32 -8.21 -5.06 2.43
N ASP A 33 -7.59 -4.05 3.04
CA ASP A 33 -7.66 -2.66 2.58
C ASP A 33 -6.66 -2.33 1.45
N GLN A 34 -5.91 -3.33 0.93
CA GLN A 34 -4.78 -3.14 0.00
C GLN A 34 -3.75 -2.09 0.47
N ALA A 35 -3.68 -1.88 1.78
CA ALA A 35 -2.91 -0.83 2.44
C ALA A 35 -1.53 -1.34 2.88
N TYR A 36 -0.90 -2.21 2.07
CA TYR A 36 0.44 -2.79 2.33
C TYR A 36 1.53 -1.72 2.24
N ARG A 37 1.64 -0.96 3.32
CA ARG A 37 2.48 0.22 3.43
C ARG A 37 3.35 0.14 4.68
N LEU A 38 3.80 -1.06 5.04
CA LEU A 38 4.58 -1.31 6.26
C LEU A 38 6.09 -1.18 5.99
N ILE A 39 6.81 -0.52 6.89
CA ILE A 39 8.27 -0.46 6.92
C ILE A 39 8.69 -1.11 8.23
N ILE A 40 9.46 -2.21 8.18
CA ILE A 40 9.89 -2.93 9.38
C ILE A 40 11.30 -2.47 9.75
N VAL A 41 11.49 -2.14 11.02
CA VAL A 41 12.79 -1.83 11.63
C VAL A 41 13.04 -2.88 12.70
N ILE A 42 14.16 -3.58 12.61
CA ILE A 42 14.63 -4.54 13.60
C ILE A 42 15.67 -3.85 14.48
N MET A 43 15.44 -3.87 15.79
CA MET A 43 16.41 -3.35 16.76
C MET A 43 17.61 -4.30 16.91
N ASP A 44 18.78 -3.74 17.21
CA ASP A 44 20.06 -4.45 17.26
C ASP A 44 20.15 -5.52 18.36
N ASP A 45 19.32 -5.40 19.38
CA ASP A 45 19.15 -6.36 20.47
C ASP A 45 18.26 -7.57 20.10
N LEU A 46 17.63 -7.55 18.92
CA LEU A 46 16.72 -8.60 18.49
C LEU A 46 17.47 -9.73 17.77
N GLN A 47 17.35 -10.95 18.30
CA GLN A 47 17.76 -12.15 17.58
C GLN A 47 16.75 -12.42 16.46
N LEU A 48 17.19 -12.33 15.19
CA LEU A 48 16.31 -12.55 14.03
C LEU A 48 15.69 -13.95 14.04
N GLU A 49 16.38 -14.92 14.62
CA GLU A 49 15.91 -16.29 14.79
C GLU A 49 14.62 -16.34 15.63
N ALA A 50 14.43 -15.43 16.59
CA ALA A 50 13.20 -15.34 17.37
C ALA A 50 12.00 -14.92 16.52
N CYS A 51 12.23 -14.22 15.40
CA CYS A 51 11.16 -13.88 14.45
C CYS A 51 10.73 -15.10 13.60
N ASP A 52 11.62 -16.08 13.41
CA ASP A 52 11.34 -17.28 12.61
C ASP A 52 10.36 -18.24 13.31
N ASP A 53 10.26 -18.18 14.64
CA ASP A 53 9.33 -18.98 15.44
C ASP A 53 7.88 -18.49 15.33
N ILE A 54 7.68 -17.28 14.82
CA ILE A 54 6.36 -16.66 14.66
C ILE A 54 5.97 -16.74 13.19
N MET A 55 5.18 -17.75 12.83
CA MET A 55 4.84 -18.12 11.44
C MET A 55 4.39 -16.94 10.57
N ASP A 56 3.48 -16.11 11.08
CA ASP A 56 2.98 -14.95 10.34
C ASP A 56 4.10 -13.92 10.14
N LEU A 57 4.80 -13.56 11.22
CA LEU A 57 5.90 -12.60 11.18
C LEU A 57 7.02 -13.03 10.22
N LYS A 58 7.37 -14.32 10.24
CA LYS A 58 8.33 -14.92 9.31
C LYS A 58 7.89 -14.78 7.85
N GLN A 59 6.64 -15.12 7.54
CA GLN A 59 6.11 -14.98 6.19
C GLN A 59 6.16 -13.52 5.73
N TYR A 60 5.92 -12.58 6.65
CA TYR A 60 5.98 -11.16 6.37
C TYR A 60 7.38 -10.59 6.20
N LEU A 61 8.34 -11.02 7.01
CA LEU A 61 9.75 -10.66 6.84
C LEU A 61 10.33 -11.22 5.54
N LYS A 62 9.89 -12.41 5.12
CA LYS A 62 10.34 -13.03 3.87
C LYS A 62 9.82 -12.32 2.62
N ALA A 63 8.64 -11.71 2.73
CA ALA A 63 7.99 -11.00 1.63
C ALA A 63 8.44 -9.53 1.49
N ASN A 64 9.07 -8.94 2.52
CA ASN A 64 9.35 -7.50 2.58
C ASN A 64 10.80 -7.20 2.97
N LYS A 65 11.34 -6.07 2.50
CA LYS A 65 12.63 -5.56 2.99
C LYS A 65 12.45 -4.93 4.36
N TYR A 66 13.17 -5.43 5.36
CA TYR A 66 13.30 -4.80 6.67
C TYR A 66 14.60 -3.98 6.75
N LEU A 67 14.65 -3.07 7.71
CA LEU A 67 15.82 -2.25 8.02
C LEU A 67 16.39 -2.69 9.36
N LEU A 68 17.72 -2.77 9.46
CA LEU A 68 18.39 -3.05 10.72
C LEU A 68 18.75 -1.72 11.39
N TRP A 69 18.43 -1.57 12.67
CA TRP A 69 18.83 -0.40 13.43
C TRP A 69 20.35 -0.26 13.41
N GLY A 70 20.84 0.93 13.06
CA GLY A 70 22.28 1.22 12.97
C GLY A 70 22.97 0.78 11.67
N GLU A 71 22.25 0.22 10.69
CA GLU A 71 22.86 -0.11 9.40
C GLU A 71 23.29 1.14 8.61
N LEU A 72 24.24 0.96 7.67
CA LEU A 72 24.64 2.03 6.78
C LEU A 72 23.43 2.58 6.01
N LEU A 73 23.35 3.92 5.98
CA LEU A 73 22.30 4.68 5.31
C LEU A 73 20.89 4.39 5.85
N PHE A 74 20.75 3.92 7.10
CA PHE A 74 19.47 3.61 7.73
C PHE A 74 18.41 4.71 7.46
N TRP A 75 18.72 5.97 7.79
CA TRP A 75 17.78 7.08 7.61
C TRP A 75 17.45 7.38 6.15
N ASP A 76 18.38 7.17 5.23
CA ASP A 76 18.12 7.38 3.80
C ASP A 76 17.20 6.28 3.26
N LYS A 77 17.40 5.04 3.69
CA LYS A 77 16.50 3.92 3.38
C LYS A 77 15.09 4.14 3.96
N VAL A 78 15.00 4.63 5.21
CA VAL A 78 13.71 5.00 5.82
C VAL A 78 13.02 6.08 4.98
N ARG A 79 13.72 7.17 4.61
CA ARG A 79 13.15 8.25 3.80
C ARG A 79 12.72 7.77 2.41
N GLN A 80 13.48 6.89 1.77
CA GLN A 80 13.12 6.32 0.47
C GLN A 80 11.87 5.43 0.56
N ALA A 81 11.67 4.71 1.67
CA ALA A 81 10.52 3.84 1.87
C ALA A 81 9.23 4.62 2.21
N VAL A 82 9.34 5.87 2.69
CA VAL A 82 8.23 6.77 2.98
C VAL A 82 7.94 7.66 1.75
N PRO A 83 6.74 7.59 1.14
CA PRO A 83 6.43 8.40 -0.03
C PRO A 83 6.38 9.91 0.33
N PRO A 84 6.75 10.80 -0.61
CA PRO A 84 6.62 12.24 -0.43
C PRO A 84 5.18 12.65 -0.10
N ARG A 85 5.02 13.78 0.59
CA ARG A 85 3.72 14.31 1.03
C ARG A 85 2.75 14.58 -0.13
N ASP A 86 3.25 14.74 -1.36
CA ASP A 86 2.45 15.27 -2.48
C ASP A 86 2.31 14.29 -3.66
N ALA A 87 2.63 13.01 -3.50
CA ALA A 87 2.46 11.99 -4.55
C ALA A 87 0.99 11.57 -4.76
N GLN A 88 0.07 12.54 -4.88
CA GLN A 88 -1.33 12.31 -5.19
C GLN A 88 -1.79 13.37 -6.20
N GLY A 89 -2.00 12.96 -7.45
CA GLY A 89 -2.84 13.67 -8.39
C GLY A 89 -2.22 14.01 -9.75
N GLU A 90 -1.67 13.04 -10.47
CA GLU A 90 -1.63 13.08 -11.95
C GLU A 90 -2.12 11.70 -12.42
N ASP A 91 -3.44 11.53 -12.28
CA ASP A 91 -4.22 10.59 -13.07
C ASP A 91 -4.64 11.40 -14.30
N ASP A 92 -3.88 11.29 -15.38
CA ASP A 92 -4.14 11.95 -16.66
C ASP A 92 -5.38 11.30 -17.31
N GLY A 93 -6.54 11.63 -16.75
CA GLY A 93 -7.82 11.51 -17.43
C GLY A 93 -7.95 12.62 -18.46
N GLU A 94 -7.27 12.51 -19.60
CA GLU A 94 -7.64 13.26 -20.80
C GLU A 94 -8.90 12.61 -21.41
N GLU A 95 -10.06 12.93 -20.85
CA GLU A 95 -11.34 12.86 -21.58
C GLU A 95 -11.88 14.28 -21.78
N GLY A 96 -11.93 14.70 -23.05
CA GLY A 96 -12.97 15.61 -23.53
C GLY A 96 -12.56 17.04 -23.86
N GLU A 97 -11.83 17.26 -24.96
CA GLU A 97 -12.05 18.47 -25.77
C GLU A 97 -12.89 18.14 -26.99
N GLY A 98 -14.09 18.71 -27.01
CA GLY A 98 -15.02 18.65 -28.13
C GLY A 98 -14.47 19.36 -29.36
N GLY A 99 -14.37 18.61 -30.45
CA GLY A 99 -14.27 19.13 -31.81
C GLY A 99 -15.57 18.84 -32.53
N GLY A 100 -16.28 19.90 -32.91
CA GLY A 100 -17.55 19.82 -33.63
C GLY A 100 -17.42 19.47 -35.11
N SER A 101 -18.59 19.17 -35.66
CA SER A 101 -19.00 19.16 -37.07
C SER A 101 -18.45 18.03 -37.94
N ASP A 102 -19.34 17.12 -38.33
CA ASP A 102 -19.50 16.81 -39.75
C ASP A 102 -20.94 16.39 -40.03
N ASP A 103 -21.47 16.98 -41.09
CA ASP A 103 -22.83 16.90 -41.57
C ASP A 103 -23.21 15.46 -41.96
N ASN A 104 -24.37 15.00 -41.52
CA ASN A 104 -25.05 13.89 -42.19
C ASN A 104 -26.54 14.20 -42.34
N GLU A 105 -26.80 14.93 -43.41
CA GLU A 105 -28.07 14.98 -44.12
C GLU A 105 -28.35 13.62 -44.76
N SER A 106 -29.40 12.93 -44.31
CA SER A 106 -30.26 12.11 -45.19
C SER A 106 -31.51 11.65 -44.44
N ASP A 107 -32.62 12.20 -44.91
CA ASP A 107 -33.84 11.47 -45.29
C ASP A 107 -34.53 10.61 -44.23
N TYR A 108 -35.40 11.26 -43.45
CA TYR A 108 -36.64 10.63 -42.99
C TYR A 108 -37.75 11.03 -43.95
N GLU A 109 -37.85 10.30 -45.05
CA GLU A 109 -39.10 10.22 -45.80
C GLU A 109 -40.14 9.48 -44.96
N ASP A 110 -41.34 10.07 -45.00
CA ASP A 110 -42.65 9.53 -44.66
C ASP A 110 -42.76 7.99 -44.56
N ASN A 111 -43.34 7.54 -43.45
CA ASN A 111 -44.53 6.71 -43.60
C ASN A 111 -45.44 6.83 -42.38
N GLU A 112 -46.43 7.70 -42.51
CA GLU A 112 -47.74 7.50 -41.88
C GLU A 112 -48.29 6.12 -42.30
N HIS A 113 -48.88 5.40 -41.35
CA HIS A 113 -50.09 4.55 -41.44
C HIS A 113 -50.03 3.50 -40.32
N LEU A 114 -50.75 3.70 -39.21
CA LEU A 114 -52.17 3.42 -38.97
C LEU A 114 -52.41 2.01 -38.39
N ALA A 115 -53.05 2.03 -37.21
CA ALA A 115 -53.87 1.00 -36.55
C ALA A 115 -53.17 -0.20 -35.90
#